data_AF-A0A7J2HFT2-F1
#
_entry.id   AF-A0A7J2HFT2-F1
#
_cell.length_a   1.000
_cell.length_b   1.000
_cell.length_c   1.000
_cell.angle_alpha   90.00
_cell.angle_beta   90.00
_cell.angle_gamma   90.00
#
_symmetry.space_group_name_H-M   'P 1'
#
loop_
_entity.id
_entity.type
_entity.pdbx_description
1 polymer ?
#
loop_
_entity_poly.entity_id
_entity_poly.type
_entity_poly.pdbx_seq_one_letter_code
_entity_poly.pdbx_strand_id
1 'polypeptide(L)' 'AERLSRVFPNMVRYIKEADVILVMDRIRVTKDGVVEGTGPAAERVKKVYEEWLSEETKG' A
#
# COMPACT_ATOMS: atom_id res chain seq x y z
N ALA A 1 4.61 -1.11 5.35
CA ALA A 1 5.15 0.13 4.74
C ALA A 1 6.43 -0.10 3.94
N GLU A 2 7.44 -0.82 4.45
CA GLU A 2 8.75 -0.98 3.77
C GLU A 2 8.69 -1.45 2.32
N ARG A 3 7.85 -2.44 1.98
CA ARG A 3 7.71 -2.93 0.58
C ARG A 3 7.25 -1.83 -0.37
N LEU A 4 6.24 -1.06 0.04
CA LEU A 4 5.75 0.08 -0.72
C LEU A 4 6.83 1.16 -0.81
N SER A 5 7.61 1.41 0.26
CA SER A 5 8.71 2.38 0.24
C SER A 5 9.85 2.00 -0.72
N ARG A 6 10.07 0.70 -0.98
CA ARG A 6 11.04 0.24 -1.99
C ARG A 6 10.58 0.53 -3.42
N VAL A 7 9.28 0.46 -3.66
CA VAL A 7 8.67 0.70 -4.98
C VAL A 7 8.42 2.19 -5.23
N PHE A 8 8.08 2.92 -4.17
CA PHE A 8 7.72 4.34 -4.18
C PHE A 8 8.57 5.11 -3.15
N PRO A 9 9.87 5.31 -3.40
CA PRO A 9 10.77 5.98 -2.45
C PRO A 9 10.32 7.42 -2.16
N ASN A 10 10.37 7.83 -0.90
CA ASN A 10 9.92 9.14 -0.39
C ASN A 10 8.45 9.51 -0.64
N MET A 11 7.66 8.57 -1.18
CA MET A 11 6.24 8.79 -1.50
C MET A 11 5.31 7.97 -0.62
N VAL A 12 5.82 7.37 0.47
CA VAL A 12 5.03 6.53 1.38
C VAL A 12 5.07 7.13 2.77
N ARG A 13 3.88 7.36 3.34
CA ARG A 13 3.70 7.86 4.71
C ARG A 13 2.72 6.96 5.45
N TYR A 14 3.05 6.61 6.68
CA TYR A 14 2.11 5.93 7.56
C TYR A 14 1.41 6.95 8.47
N ILE A 15 0.08 7.02 8.34
CA ILE A 15 -0.78 7.85 9.18
C ILE A 15 -1.25 6.99 10.33
N LYS A 16 -0.60 7.14 11.49
CA LYS A 16 -0.86 6.30 12.68
C LYS A 16 -2.25 6.50 13.24
N GLU A 17 -2.78 7.72 13.18
CA GLU A 17 -4.08 8.06 13.75
C GLU A 17 -5.24 7.38 13.01
N ALA A 18 -5.08 7.21 11.69
CA ALA A 18 -6.08 6.60 10.82
C ALA A 18 -5.75 5.14 10.49
N ASP A 19 -4.58 4.65 10.90
CA ASP A 19 -4.10 3.30 10.60
C ASP A 19 -3.97 3.02 9.08
N VAL A 20 -3.62 4.06 8.32
CA VAL A 20 -3.58 4.05 6.84
C VAL A 20 -2.16 4.34 6.34
N ILE A 21 -1.76 3.65 5.28
CA ILE A 21 -0.58 4.00 4.49
C ILE A 21 -1.01 4.90 3.32
N LEU A 22 -0.50 6.11 3.28
CA LEU A 22 -0.68 7.05 2.18
C LEU A 22 0.49 6.92 1.19
N VAL A 23 0.19 6.71 -0.07
CA VAL A 23 1.15 6.59 -1.18
C VAL A 23 0.90 7.72 -2.19
N MET A 24 1.96 8.45 -2.55
CA MET A 24 1.93 9.60 -3.48
C MET A 24 0.89 10.67 -3.12
N ASP A 25 0.60 10.83 -1.83
CA ASP A 25 -0.43 11.71 -1.26
C ASP A 25 -1.85 11.53 -1.84
N ARG A 26 -2.09 10.43 -2.57
CA ARG A 26 -3.33 10.23 -3.35
C ARG A 26 -3.92 8.83 -3.21
N ILE A 27 -3.08 7.83 -2.92
CA ILE A 27 -3.49 6.44 -2.77
C ILE A 27 -3.50 6.11 -1.28
N ARG A 28 -4.62 5.62 -0.77
CA ARG A 28 -4.72 5.15 0.62
C ARG A 28 -4.78 3.64 0.64
N VAL A 29 -4.02 3.03 1.54
CA VAL A 29 -3.98 1.58 1.75
C VAL A 29 -4.29 1.31 3.21
N THR A 30 -5.36 0.58 3.47
CA THR A 30 -5.70 0.11 4.81
C THR A 30 -5.18 -1.32 5.04
N LYS A 31 -5.18 -1.77 6.29
CA LYS A 31 -4.82 -3.15 6.65
C LYS A 31 -5.73 -4.18 6.00
N ASP A 32 -7.00 -3.83 5.82
CA ASP A 32 -8.03 -4.67 5.20
C ASP A 32 -7.90 -4.77 3.68
N GLY A 33 -6.90 -4.10 3.09
CA GLY A 33 -6.65 -4.17 1.66
C GLY A 33 -7.48 -3.22 0.82
N VAL A 34 -8.16 -2.27 1.46
CA VAL A 34 -8.86 -1.19 0.75
C VAL A 34 -7.81 -0.25 0.17
N VAL A 35 -7.72 -0.26 -1.16
CA VAL A 35 -6.88 0.66 -1.94
C VAL A 35 -7.81 1.70 -2.58
N GLU A 36 -7.82 2.91 -2.02
CA GLU A 36 -8.52 4.04 -2.63
C GLU A 36 -7.57 4.75 -3.60
N GLY A 37 -7.91 4.75 -4.89
CA GLY A 37 -7.13 5.42 -5.94
C GLY A 37 -7.32 4.78 -7.31
N THR A 38 -7.05 5.53 -8.38
CA THR A 38 -7.17 5.06 -9.77
C THR A 38 -5.87 5.26 -10.55
N GLY A 39 -5.68 4.44 -11.58
CA GLY A 39 -4.55 4.54 -12.51
C GLY A 39 -3.38 3.61 -12.18
N PRO A 40 -2.29 3.67 -12.97
CA PRO A 40 -1.22 2.67 -12.95
C PRO A 40 -0.50 2.53 -11.59
N ALA A 41 -0.42 3.63 -10.83
CA ALA A 41 0.17 3.62 -9.50
C ALA A 41 -0.69 2.84 -8.49
N ALA A 42 -2.02 3.00 -8.54
CA ALA A 42 -2.95 2.28 -7.66
C ALA A 42 -2.94 0.77 -7.95
N GLU A 43 -2.91 0.38 -9.22
CA GLU A 43 -2.76 -1.02 -9.62
C GLU A 43 -1.45 -1.63 -9.10
N ARG A 44 -0.35 -0.88 -9.16
CA ARG A 44 0.94 -1.35 -8.66
C ARG A 44 0.96 -1.49 -7.13
N VAL A 45 0.34 -0.56 -6.41
CA VAL A 45 0.16 -0.66 -4.95
C VAL A 45 -0.69 -1.89 -4.61
N LYS A 46 -1.77 -2.13 -5.35
CA LYS A 46 -2.64 -3.30 -5.18
C LYS A 46 -1.87 -4.62 -5.36
N LYS A 47 -1.06 -4.74 -6.43
CA LYS A 47 -0.24 -5.94 -6.66
C LYS A 47 0.73 -6.21 -5.51
N VAL A 48 1.42 -5.19 -5.00
CA VAL A 48 2.36 -5.34 -3.87
C VAL A 48 1.62 -5.81 -2.60
N TYR A 49 0.39 -5.34 -2.40
CA TYR A 49 -0.45 -5.77 -1.29
C TYR A 49 -0.94 -7.21 -1.45
N GLU A 50 -1.39 -7.60 -2.64
CA GLU A 50 -1.81 -8.98 -2.96
C GLU A 50 -0.65 -9.99 -2.81
N GLU A 51 0.55 -9.63 -3.27
CA GLU A 51 1.76 -10.44 -3.08
C GLU A 51 2.05 -10.65 -1.59
N TRP A 52 1.93 -9.60 -0.78
CA TRP A 52 2.11 -9.70 0.67
C TRP A 52 1.06 -10.60 1.33
N LEU A 53 -0.22 -10.45 0.99
CA LEU A 53 -1.29 -11.33 1.50
C LEU A 53 -1.06 -12.79 1.14
N SER A 54 -0.61 -13.06 -0.10
CA SER A 54 -0.33 -14.42 -0.54
C SER A 54 0.85 -15.05 0.20
N GLU A 55 1.82 -14.26 0.64
CA GLU A 55 2.92 -14.76 1.48
C GLU A 55 2.46 -14.96 2.92
N GLU A 56 1.65 -14.04 3.46
CA GLU A 56 1.20 -14.09 4.85
C GLU A 56 0.18 -15.22 5.09
N THR A 57 -0.62 -15.58 4.09
CA THR A 57 -1.55 -16.73 4.17
C THR A 57 -0.84 -18.09 4.03
N LYS A 58 0.42 -18.10 3.59
CA LYS A 58 1.24 -19.33 3.45
C LYS A 58 2.21 -19.56 4.63
N GLY A 59 2.18 -18.70 5.64
CA GLY A 59 3.00 -18.78 6.86
C GLY A 59 2.27 -19.45 8.02
#